data_AF-A0A2H6FBW2-F1
#
_entry.id   AF-A0A2H6FBW2-F1
#
_cell.length_a   1.000
_cell.length_b   1.000
_cell.length_c   1.000
_cell.angle_alpha   90.00
_cell.angle_beta   90.00
_cell.angle_gamma   90.00
#
_symmetry.space_group_name_H-M   'P 1'
#
loop_
_entity.id
_entity.type
_entity.pdbx_description
1 polymer ?
#
loop_
_entity_poly.entity_id
_entity_poly.type
_entity_poly.pdbx_seq_one_letter_code
_entity_poly.pdbx_strand_id
1 'polypeptide(L)'
;MKNEEKEFYPDYLAEILLIVFIALEVTIVLALVYPQGIGRQINFSTPYRPLPEWYFLWLYQIVRYFPGRWAFVGTILLPVTAVLILIFIPYIDRGKRGRLKAILAGLILLLSFLIFTLLPALNP
;
A
#
# COMPACT_ATOMS: atom_id res chain seq x y z
N MET A 1 23.37 27.21 5.02
CA MET A 1 21.91 26.99 5.07
C MET A 1 21.53 27.10 6.54
N LYS A 2 20.75 28.12 6.91
CA LYS A 2 20.38 28.38 8.29
C LYS A 2 19.39 27.28 8.70
N ASN A 3 19.77 26.44 9.67
CA ASN A 3 18.83 25.54 10.33
C ASN A 3 17.93 26.42 11.20
N GLU A 4 16.83 26.92 10.63
CA GLU A 4 15.75 27.49 11.42
C GLU A 4 14.96 26.30 11.97
N GLU A 5 15.35 25.83 13.16
CA GLU A 5 14.56 24.87 13.93
C GLU A 5 13.21 25.52 14.22
N LYS A 6 12.16 25.03 13.55
CA LYS A 6 10.79 25.49 13.74
C LYS A 6 10.27 24.92 15.05
N GLU A 7 9.78 25.79 15.94
CA GLU A 7 9.16 25.32 17.18
C GLU A 7 7.93 24.46 16.86
N PHE A 8 7.72 23.39 17.62
CA PHE A 8 6.58 22.49 17.41
C PHE A 8 5.25 23.26 17.51
N TYR A 9 5.15 24.15 18.50
CA TYR A 9 4.01 25.05 18.68
C TYR A 9 4.52 26.48 18.67
N PRO A 10 3.84 27.43 18.00
CA PRO A 10 2.57 27.25 17.27
C PRO A 10 2.75 26.84 15.79
N ASP A 11 3.96 27.02 15.24
CA ASP A 11 4.12 27.08 13.79
C ASP A 11 4.04 25.73 13.10
N TYR A 12 4.71 24.69 13.62
CA TYR A 12 4.67 23.37 13.00
C TYR A 12 3.33 22.67 13.22
N LEU A 13 2.72 22.85 14.39
CA LEU A 13 1.37 22.36 14.67
C LEU A 13 0.35 22.94 13.69
N ALA A 14 0.40 24.25 13.42
CA ALA A 14 -0.49 24.90 12.46
C ALA A 14 -0.34 24.30 11.05
N GLU A 15 0.89 23.99 10.62
CA GLU A 15 1.18 23.35 9.35
C GLU A 15 0.63 21.91 9.28
N ILE A 16 0.83 21.11 10.33
CA ILE A 16 0.26 19.75 10.43
C ILE A 16 -1.26 19.81 10.33
N LEU A 17 -1.90 20.69 11.11
CA LEU A 17 -3.36 20.83 11.12
C LEU A 17 -3.86 21.22 9.73
N LEU A 18 -3.21 22.16 9.05
CA LEU A 18 -3.56 22.54 7.69
C LEU A 18 -3.51 21.34 6.72
N ILE A 19 -2.46 20.52 6.77
CA ILE A 19 -2.33 19.31 5.93
C ILE A 19 -3.45 18.30 6.25
N VAL A 20 -3.75 18.09 7.52
CA VAL A 20 -4.83 17.20 7.95
C VAL A 20 -6.19 17.70 7.46
N PHE A 21 -6.47 18.99 7.59
CA PHE A 21 -7.68 19.61 7.07
C PHE A 21 -7.80 19.43 5.55
N ILE A 22 -6.73 19.69 4.80
CA ILE A 22 -6.73 19.50 3.34
C ILE A 22 -6.99 18.03 2.98
N ALA A 23 -6.34 17.08 3.65
CA ALA A 23 -6.53 15.66 3.39
C ALA A 23 -7.98 15.21 3.68
N LEU A 24 -8.59 15.74 4.75
CA LEU A 24 -9.98 15.48 5.11
C LEU A 24 -10.95 16.07 4.08
N GLU A 25 -10.75 17.34 3.68
CA GLU A 25 -11.58 17.99 2.65
C GLU A 25 -11.51 17.24 1.32
N VAL A 26 -10.31 16.87 0.86
CA VAL A 26 -10.14 16.04 -0.35
C VAL A 26 -10.90 14.73 -0.23
N THR A 27 -10.86 14.08 0.93
CA THR A 27 -11.57 12.81 1.18
C THR A 27 -13.08 13.00 1.13
N ILE A 28 -13.62 14.07 1.73
CA ILE A 28 -15.05 14.39 1.70
C ILE A 28 -15.51 14.68 0.27
N VAL A 29 -14.76 15.52 -0.46
CA VAL A 29 -15.07 15.85 -1.86
C VAL A 29 -15.07 14.59 -2.71
N LEU A 30 -14.08 13.70 -2.57
CA LEU A 30 -14.06 12.43 -3.28
C LEU A 30 -15.26 11.55 -2.93
N ALA A 31 -15.65 11.47 -1.66
CA ALA A 31 -16.80 10.69 -1.23
C ALA A 31 -18.13 11.21 -1.79
N LEU A 32 -18.27 12.53 -1.92
CA LEU A 32 -19.46 13.18 -2.48
C LEU A 32 -19.51 13.10 -4.01
N VAL A 33 -18.37 13.27 -4.70
CA VAL A 33 -18.29 13.25 -6.17
C VAL A 33 -18.31 11.82 -6.71
N TYR A 34 -17.70 10.87 -6.01
CA TYR A 34 -17.62 9.46 -6.40
C TYR A 34 -18.21 8.54 -5.32
N PRO A 35 -19.53 8.62 -5.08
CA PRO A 35 -20.19 7.78 -4.08
C PRO A 35 -20.01 6.30 -4.44
N GLN A 36 -19.42 5.54 -3.54
CA GLN A 36 -19.23 4.10 -3.73
C GLN A 36 -20.56 3.38 -3.53
N GLY A 37 -20.94 2.56 -4.51
CA GLY A 37 -22.14 1.73 -4.40
C GLY A 37 -22.01 0.72 -3.27
N ILE A 38 -23.09 0.48 -2.54
CA ILE A 38 -23.20 -0.68 -1.65
C ILE A 38 -23.06 -1.90 -2.57
N GLY A 39 -22.10 -2.78 -2.26
CA GLY A 39 -21.73 -3.91 -3.13
C GLY A 39 -22.91 -4.82 -3.52
N ARG A 40 -22.63 -5.82 -4.35
CA ARG A 40 -23.65 -6.73 -4.85
C ARG A 40 -24.44 -7.40 -3.72
N GLN A 41 -25.77 -7.38 -3.78
CA GLN A 41 -26.63 -8.18 -2.91
C GLN A 41 -26.35 -9.69 -3.11
N ILE A 42 -26.27 -10.42 -2.01
CA ILE A 42 -25.95 -11.85 -2.04
C ILE A 42 -27.07 -12.60 -2.78
N ASN A 43 -26.72 -13.28 -3.88
CA ASN A 43 -27.63 -14.12 -4.66
C ASN A 43 -26.96 -15.45 -4.97
N PHE A 44 -27.50 -16.54 -4.41
CA PHE A 44 -26.96 -17.89 -4.53
C PHE A 44 -27.18 -18.54 -5.91
N SER A 45 -28.12 -18.04 -6.70
CA SER A 45 -28.48 -18.61 -8.01
C SER A 45 -27.60 -18.11 -9.17
N THR A 46 -26.75 -17.11 -8.91
CA THR A 46 -25.94 -16.45 -9.92
C THR A 46 -24.45 -16.61 -9.63
N PRO A 47 -23.64 -17.12 -10.58
CA PRO A 47 -22.20 -17.19 -10.37
C PRO A 47 -21.62 -15.77 -10.22
N TYR A 48 -20.80 -15.59 -9.19
CA TYR A 48 -20.11 -14.34 -8.87
C TYR A 48 -18.69 -14.65 -8.44
N ARG A 49 -17.73 -13.89 -8.96
CA ARG A 49 -16.33 -13.95 -8.53
C ARG A 49 -16.06 -12.73 -7.66
N PRO A 50 -16.07 -12.85 -6.32
CA PRO A 50 -15.74 -11.74 -5.45
C PRO A 50 -14.27 -11.37 -5.64
N LEU A 51 -14.02 -10.14 -6.09
CA LEU A 51 -12.70 -9.53 -5.99
C LEU A 51 -12.64 -8.75 -4.66
N PRO A 52 -11.50 -8.79 -3.96
CA PRO A 52 -11.33 -7.99 -2.75
C PRO A 52 -11.14 -6.51 -3.09
N GLU A 53 -11.08 -5.69 -2.04
CA GLU A 53 -10.82 -4.27 -2.15
C GLU A 53 -9.43 -3.98 -2.75
N TRP A 54 -9.28 -2.79 -3.33
CA TRP A 54 -8.09 -2.41 -4.11
C TRP A 54 -6.77 -2.57 -3.35
N TYR A 55 -6.76 -2.31 -2.04
CA TYR A 55 -5.58 -2.43 -1.18
C TYR A 55 -5.16 -3.88 -0.88
N PHE A 56 -5.99 -4.86 -1.22
CA PHE A 56 -5.71 -6.29 -1.12
C PHE A 56 -5.46 -6.97 -2.47
N LEU A 57 -5.60 -6.27 -3.59
CA LEU A 57 -5.46 -6.85 -4.93
C LEU A 57 -4.08 -7.46 -5.17
N TRP A 58 -3.01 -6.82 -4.69
CA TRP A 58 -1.66 -7.37 -4.81
C TRP A 58 -1.51 -8.73 -4.13
N LEU A 59 -2.09 -8.88 -2.94
CA LEU A 59 -2.04 -10.13 -2.18
C LEU A 59 -2.90 -11.20 -2.85
N TYR A 60 -4.10 -10.84 -3.28
CA TYR A 60 -4.98 -11.71 -4.03
C TYR A 60 -4.30 -12.28 -5.28
N GLN A 61 -3.62 -11.41 -6.05
CA GLN A 61 -2.90 -11.82 -7.25
C GLN A 61 -1.74 -12.75 -6.92
N ILE A 62 -1.00 -12.51 -5.82
CA ILE A 62 0.05 -13.42 -5.35
C ILE A 62 -0.55 -14.79 -5.00
N VAL A 63 -1.61 -14.84 -4.19
CA VAL A 63 -2.23 -16.11 -3.74
C VAL A 63 -2.77 -16.93 -4.91
N ARG A 64 -3.24 -16.29 -6.00
CA ARG A 64 -3.60 -16.99 -7.24
C ARG A 64 -2.46 -17.83 -7.82
N TYR A 65 -1.20 -17.44 -7.65
CA TYR A 65 -0.04 -18.20 -8.10
C TYR A 65 0.37 -19.33 -7.13
N PHE A 66 -0.18 -19.37 -5.92
CA PHE A 66 0.16 -20.35 -4.89
C PHE A 66 -1.08 -21.17 -4.44
N PRO A 67 -1.62 -22.09 -5.26
CA PRO A 67 -2.80 -22.85 -4.90
C PRO A 67 -2.53 -23.96 -3.87
N GLY A 68 -3.57 -24.32 -3.11
CA GLY A 68 -3.57 -25.46 -2.19
C GLY A 68 -2.57 -25.31 -1.04
N ARG A 69 -1.73 -26.34 -0.83
CA ARG A 69 -0.73 -26.38 0.25
C ARG A 69 0.28 -25.22 0.21
N TRP A 70 0.45 -24.60 -0.95
CA TRP A 70 1.38 -23.49 -1.14
C TRP A 70 0.79 -22.12 -0.79
N ALA A 71 -0.52 -22.03 -0.53
CA ALA A 71 -1.20 -20.76 -0.23
C ALA A 71 -0.58 -20.02 0.97
N PHE A 72 -0.03 -20.75 1.94
CA PHE A 72 0.72 -20.18 3.07
C PHE A 72 1.91 -19.30 2.61
N VAL A 73 2.61 -19.71 1.55
CA VAL A 73 3.75 -18.94 1.02
C VAL A 73 3.29 -17.60 0.46
N GLY A 74 2.23 -17.60 -0.34
CA GLY A 74 1.67 -16.38 -0.92
C GLY A 74 1.03 -15.46 0.12
N THR A 75 0.36 -16.04 1.12
CA THR A 75 -0.46 -15.27 2.08
C THR A 75 0.36 -14.74 3.25
N ILE A 76 1.36 -15.47 3.71
CA ILE A 76 2.10 -15.16 4.94
C ILE A 76 3.58 -14.95 4.64
N LEU A 77 4.25 -15.94 4.06
CA LEU A 77 5.72 -15.91 3.93
C LEU A 77 6.20 -14.71 3.09
N LEU A 78 5.59 -14.49 1.93
CA LEU A 78 5.96 -13.40 1.03
C LEU A 78 5.68 -12.01 1.64
N PRO A 79 4.47 -11.69 2.13
CA PRO A 79 4.20 -10.42 2.78
C PRO A 79 5.10 -10.15 3.99
N VAL A 80 5.27 -11.14 4.86
CA VAL A 80 6.13 -11.01 6.05
C VAL A 80 7.57 -10.76 5.64
N THR A 81 8.08 -11.47 4.63
CA THR A 81 9.44 -11.26 4.12
C THR A 81 9.61 -9.85 3.56
N ALA A 82 8.63 -9.33 2.80
CA ALA A 82 8.68 -7.97 2.28
C ALA A 82 8.73 -6.92 3.41
N VAL A 83 7.90 -7.08 4.45
CA VAL A 83 7.92 -6.20 5.63
C VAL A 83 9.23 -6.32 6.40
N LEU A 84 9.76 -7.53 6.59
CA LEU A 84 11.06 -7.74 7.23
C LEU A 84 12.18 -7.02 6.46
N ILE A 85 12.21 -7.11 5.13
CA ILE A 85 13.18 -6.37 4.31
C ILE A 85 13.11 -4.87 4.61
N LEU A 86 11.90 -4.29 4.70
CA LEU A 86 11.72 -2.87 5.04
C LEU A 86 12.21 -2.55 6.45
N ILE A 87 11.89 -3.39 7.44
CA ILE A 87 12.37 -3.24 8.83
C ILE A 87 13.90 -3.30 8.91
N PHE A 88 14.54 -4.13 8.06
CA PHE A 88 15.98 -4.28 8.03
C PHE A 88 16.71 -3.24 7.15
N ILE A 89 16.01 -2.30 6.50
CA ILE A 89 16.61 -1.18 5.75
C ILE A 89 17.73 -0.46 6.51
N PRO A 90 17.61 -0.04 7.79
CA PRO A 90 18.69 0.67 8.48
C PRO A 90 20.00 -0.13 8.60
N TYR A 91 19.93 -1.46 8.56
CA TYR A 91 21.11 -2.33 8.55
C TYR A 91 21.70 -2.48 7.15
N ILE A 92 20.85 -2.41 6.11
CA ILE A 92 21.23 -2.50 4.69
C ILE A 92 21.81 -1.16 4.21
N ASP A 93 21.27 -0.03 4.68
CA ASP A 93 21.65 1.36 4.33
C ASP A 93 22.95 1.82 5.02
N ARG A 94 24.01 1.00 4.94
CA ARG A 94 25.33 1.33 5.48
C ARG A 94 26.27 1.75 4.36
N GLY A 95 26.68 3.02 4.38
CA GLY A 95 27.58 3.62 3.40
C GLY A 95 26.97 3.76 2.00
N LYS A 96 27.74 4.29 1.04
CA LYS A 96 27.24 4.62 -0.32
C LYS A 96 26.65 3.41 -1.06
N ARG A 97 27.28 2.23 -0.95
CA ARG A 97 26.79 0.99 -1.58
C ARG A 97 25.56 0.42 -0.87
N GLY A 98 25.47 0.55 0.45
CA GLY A 98 24.30 0.13 1.22
C GLY A 98 23.07 0.95 0.88
N ARG A 99 23.23 2.27 0.75
CA ARG A 99 22.16 3.18 0.31
C ARG A 99 21.57 2.80 -1.03
N LEU A 100 22.42 2.47 -2.01
CA LEU A 100 21.94 2.01 -3.31
C LEU A 100 21.14 0.71 -3.18
N LYS A 101 21.59 -0.26 -2.36
CA LYS A 101 20.84 -1.50 -2.11
C LYS A 101 19.50 -1.26 -1.46
N ALA A 102 19.44 -0.37 -0.47
CA ALA A 102 18.19 -0.01 0.22
C ALA A 102 17.18 0.65 -0.75
N ILE A 103 17.65 1.59 -1.59
CA ILE A 103 16.82 2.23 -2.62
C ILE A 103 16.31 1.18 -3.62
N LEU A 104 17.18 0.30 -4.12
CA LEU A 104 16.80 -0.75 -5.06
C LEU A 104 15.80 -1.72 -4.44
N ALA A 105 16.00 -2.14 -3.19
CA ALA A 105 15.06 -3.00 -2.48
C ALA A 105 13.68 -2.33 -2.33
N GLY A 106 13.65 -1.06 -1.92
CA GLY A 106 12.41 -0.29 -1.81
C GLY A 106 11.70 -0.12 -3.15
N LEU A 107 12.44 0.19 -4.22
CA LEU A 107 11.90 0.31 -5.57
C LEU A 107 11.34 -1.02 -6.09
N ILE A 108 12.05 -2.13 -5.90
CA ILE A 108 11.59 -3.46 -6.31
C ILE A 108 10.29 -3.82 -5.57
N LEU A 109 10.22 -3.57 -4.25
CA LEU A 109 9.02 -3.83 -3.46
C LEU A 109 7.84 -2.94 -3.92
N LEU A 110 8.09 -1.65 -4.14
CA LEU A 110 7.07 -0.72 -4.62
C LEU A 110 6.55 -1.11 -6.01
N LEU A 111 7.45 -1.41 -6.96
CA LEU A 111 7.08 -1.85 -8.30
C LEU A 111 6.34 -3.18 -8.27
N SER A 112 6.77 -4.13 -7.43
CA SER A 112 6.07 -5.40 -7.26
C SER A 112 4.65 -5.18 -6.75
N PHE A 113 4.48 -4.34 -5.71
CA PHE A 113 3.17 -3.98 -5.18
C PHE A 113 2.27 -3.34 -6.25
N LEU A 114 2.79 -2.38 -7.02
CA LEU A 114 2.04 -1.72 -8.08
C LEU A 114 1.65 -2.70 -9.20
N ILE A 115 2.59 -3.52 -9.67
CA ILE A 115 2.34 -4.51 -10.73
C ILE A 115 1.26 -5.50 -10.29
N PHE A 116 1.41 -6.10 -9.10
CA PHE A 116 0.43 -7.07 -8.60
C PHE A 116 -0.94 -6.45 -8.27
N THR A 117 -1.01 -5.15 -7.97
CA THR A 117 -2.28 -4.43 -7.81
C THR A 117 -2.95 -4.18 -9.17
N LEU A 118 -2.18 -3.76 -10.18
CA LEU A 118 -2.71 -3.38 -11.49
C LEU A 118 -3.10 -4.59 -12.35
N LEU A 119 -2.38 -5.71 -12.27
CA LEU A 119 -2.67 -6.91 -13.05
C LEU A 119 -4.14 -7.41 -12.93
N PRO A 120 -4.69 -7.63 -11.72
CA PRO A 120 -6.09 -8.02 -11.56
C PRO A 120 -7.06 -6.87 -11.85
N ALA A 121 -6.64 -5.61 -11.70
CA ALA A 121 -7.49 -4.47 -12.00
C ALA A 121 -7.71 -4.29 -13.51
N LEU A 122 -6.71 -4.62 -14.34
CA LEU A 122 -6.78 -4.56 -15.79
C LEU A 122 -7.40 -5.81 -16.43
N ASN A 123 -7.27 -6.97 -15.75
CA ASN A 123 -7.81 -8.26 -16.20
C ASN A 123 -8.69 -8.90 -15.10
N PRO A 124 -9.90 -8.36 -14.86
CA PRO A 124 -10.78 -8.80 -13.77
C PRO A 124 -11.25 -10.25 -13.89
#